data_AF-I1BNN0-F1
#
_entry.id   AF-I1BNN0-F1
#
_cell.length_a   1.000
_cell.length_b   1.000
_cell.length_c   1.000
_cell.angle_alpha   90.00
_cell.angle_beta   90.00
_cell.angle_gamma   90.00
#
_symmetry.space_group_name_H-M   'P 1'
#
loop_
_entity.id
_entity.type
_entity.pdbx_description
1 polymer ?
#
loop_
_entity_poly.entity_id
_entity_poly.type
_entity_poly.pdbx_seq_one_letter_code
_entity_poly.pdbx_strand_id
1 'polypeptide(L)'
;MSKVYVCLKAAHAIMADMGPLALSLDGLEAINLFLDEFLFILLTAVSHPVDIFRIKTVFHQLLPRLSKHALIEADMELKRHLKAGDCTESSLGIMNIQESCASHCTLSDHRSQSSDIIIIYLTVIVEHIAEYLLCSIADQADMESISLKEVFTGLLNDRNINHVFEQMKLKDQLQMKSSQQILQENQARTNTERTLSKDVLVYSTATTRKAQPIVINPPNMRNDHFHLL
;
A
#
# COMPACT_ATOMS: atom_id res chain seq x y z
N MET A 1 15.25 -4.72 11.35
CA MET A 1 14.54 -3.69 10.58
C MET A 1 14.02 -4.33 9.31
N SER A 2 12.84 -3.95 8.83
CA SER A 2 12.36 -4.42 7.52
C SER A 2 13.20 -3.78 6.42
N LYS A 3 13.53 -4.55 5.37
CA LYS A 3 14.31 -4.04 4.23
C LYS A 3 13.45 -3.09 3.41
N VAL A 4 14.01 -1.93 3.05
CA VAL A 4 13.29 -0.90 2.29
C VAL A 4 13.84 -0.85 0.88
N TYR A 5 13.08 -1.40 -0.06
CA TYR A 5 13.36 -1.34 -1.49
C TYR A 5 12.73 -0.08 -2.10
N VAL A 6 11.57 0.35 -1.61
CA VAL A 6 10.84 1.53 -2.10
C VAL A 6 10.53 2.46 -0.95
N CYS A 7 10.97 3.71 -1.05
CA CYS A 7 10.57 4.79 -0.16
C CYS A 7 9.24 5.42 -0.62
N LEU A 8 8.52 6.07 0.30
CA LEU A 8 7.22 6.68 0.01
C LEU A 8 7.29 7.71 -1.13
N LYS A 9 8.38 8.50 -1.16
CA LYS A 9 8.61 9.50 -2.19
C LYS A 9 8.73 8.87 -3.58
N ALA A 10 9.47 7.78 -3.71
CA ALA A 10 9.62 7.07 -4.99
C ALA A 10 8.30 6.42 -5.41
N ALA A 11 7.57 5.81 -4.47
CA ALA A 11 6.27 5.22 -4.74
C ALA A 11 5.27 6.24 -5.31
N HIS A 12 5.13 7.41 -4.66
CA HIS A 12 4.26 8.47 -5.16
C HIS A 12 4.74 9.04 -6.50
N ALA A 13 6.04 9.12 -6.75
CA ALA A 13 6.57 9.58 -8.03
C ALA A 13 6.21 8.62 -9.17
N ILE A 14 6.30 7.30 -8.94
CA ILE A 14 5.90 6.27 -9.91
C ILE A 14 4.39 6.31 -10.17
N MET A 15 3.60 6.44 -9.09
CA MET A 15 2.14 6.45 -9.19
C MET A 15 1.54 7.75 -9.73
N ALA A 16 2.32 8.82 -9.86
CA ALA A 16 1.82 10.16 -10.22
C ALA A 16 1.08 10.18 -11.57
N ASP A 17 1.48 9.31 -12.50
CA ASP A 17 0.85 9.20 -13.82
C ASP A 17 -0.52 8.49 -13.78
N MET A 18 -0.83 7.77 -12.70
CA MET A 18 -2.08 7.02 -12.52
C MET A 18 -3.21 7.86 -11.89
N GLY A 19 -2.88 9.03 -11.34
CA GLY A 19 -3.84 9.94 -10.70
C GLY A 19 -3.42 10.39 -9.30
N PRO A 20 -4.26 11.17 -8.60
CA PRO A 20 -3.96 11.71 -7.27
C PRO A 20 -4.14 10.64 -6.16
N LEU A 21 -3.47 9.50 -6.33
CA LEU A 21 -3.56 8.35 -5.43
C LEU A 21 -2.59 8.50 -4.24
N ALA A 22 -3.10 8.38 -3.02
CA ALA A 22 -2.30 8.39 -1.80
C ALA A 22 -2.00 6.97 -1.31
N LEU A 23 -0.74 6.54 -1.38
CA LEU A 23 -0.29 5.29 -0.77
C LEU A 23 -0.13 5.42 0.76
N SER A 24 -0.79 4.54 1.52
CA SER A 24 -0.64 4.42 2.97
C SER A 24 0.70 3.80 3.37
N LEU A 25 1.16 4.05 4.60
CA LEU A 25 2.38 3.44 5.13
C LEU A 25 2.28 1.91 5.24
N ASP A 26 1.13 1.39 5.68
CA ASP A 26 0.91 -0.07 5.76
C ASP A 26 0.90 -0.70 4.36
N GLY A 27 0.33 -0.02 3.36
CA GLY A 27 0.38 -0.45 1.98
C GLY A 27 1.81 -0.46 1.43
N LEU A 28 2.58 0.59 1.69
CA LEU A 28 4.00 0.65 1.33
C LEU A 28 4.84 -0.43 2.02
N GLU A 29 4.58 -0.71 3.30
CA GLU A 29 5.24 -1.79 4.03
C GLU A 29 4.93 -3.15 3.38
N ALA A 30 3.67 -3.40 3.03
CA ALA A 30 3.26 -4.63 2.37
C ALA A 30 3.95 -4.82 1.00
N ILE A 31 4.11 -3.75 0.22
CA ILE A 31 4.85 -3.78 -1.06
C ILE A 31 6.33 -4.14 -0.79
N ASN A 32 6.98 -3.51 0.19
CA ASN A 32 8.37 -3.83 0.53
C ASN A 32 8.56 -5.27 1.03
N LEU A 33 7.62 -5.78 1.84
CA LEU A 33 7.62 -7.17 2.27
C LEU A 33 7.44 -8.14 1.10
N PHE A 34 6.60 -7.79 0.12
CA PHE A 34 6.43 -8.59 -1.09
C PHE A 34 7.75 -8.68 -1.85
N LEU A 35 8.44 -7.56 -2.05
CA LEU A 35 9.73 -7.52 -2.76
C LEU A 35 10.80 -8.34 -2.03
N ASP A 36 10.87 -8.25 -0.70
CA ASP A 36 11.82 -9.03 0.10
C ASP A 36 11.56 -10.54 -0.03
N GLU A 37 10.30 -10.96 0.11
CA GLU A 37 9.93 -12.37 0.05
C GLU A 37 10.03 -12.93 -1.39
N PHE A 38 9.69 -12.13 -2.40
CA PHE A 38 9.91 -12.46 -3.80
C PHE A 38 11.38 -12.75 -4.08
N LEU A 39 12.26 -11.84 -3.66
CA LEU A 39 13.70 -12.01 -3.85
C LEU A 39 14.22 -13.24 -3.09
N PHE A 40 13.71 -13.49 -1.88
CA PHE A 40 14.04 -14.70 -1.13
C PHE A 40 13.64 -15.99 -1.88
N ILE A 41 12.42 -16.05 -2.41
CA ILE A 41 11.91 -17.19 -3.19
C ILE A 41 12.79 -17.41 -4.43
N LEU A 42 13.10 -16.33 -5.17
CA LEU A 42 13.95 -16.38 -6.34
C LEU A 42 15.34 -16.92 -6.00
N LEU A 43 16.00 -16.40 -4.96
CA LEU A 43 17.35 -16.82 -4.57
C LEU A 43 17.37 -18.27 -4.06
N THR A 44 16.34 -18.68 -3.32
CA THR A 44 16.19 -20.05 -2.83
C THR A 44 16.03 -21.02 -4.00
N ALA A 45 15.20 -20.68 -4.98
CA ALA A 45 15.00 -21.49 -6.18
C ALA A 45 16.24 -21.51 -7.09
N VAL A 46 17.01 -20.42 -7.14
CA VAL A 46 18.31 -20.41 -7.84
C VAL A 46 19.27 -21.38 -7.18
N SER A 47 19.32 -21.54 -5.84
CA SER A 47 20.31 -22.35 -5.11
C SER A 47 21.78 -21.93 -5.32
N HIS A 48 22.66 -22.13 -4.35
CA HIS A 48 24.07 -21.69 -4.46
C HIS A 48 24.94 -22.59 -5.35
N PRO A 49 25.94 -22.03 -6.07
CA PRO A 49 26.23 -20.59 -6.21
C PRO A 49 25.19 -19.86 -7.07
N VAL A 50 24.97 -18.57 -6.77
CA VAL A 50 24.06 -17.72 -7.54
C VAL A 50 24.76 -17.25 -8.80
N ASP A 51 24.14 -17.50 -9.95
CA ASP A 51 24.62 -16.99 -11.24
C ASP A 51 23.48 -16.41 -12.07
N ILE A 52 23.82 -15.52 -13.00
CA ILE A 52 22.87 -14.77 -13.81
C ILE A 52 22.04 -15.69 -14.71
N PHE A 53 22.62 -16.77 -15.23
CA PHE A 53 21.88 -17.69 -16.10
C PHE A 53 20.76 -18.38 -15.34
N ARG A 54 21.03 -18.87 -14.13
CA ARG A 54 20.01 -19.48 -13.27
C ARG A 54 19.00 -18.45 -12.78
N ILE A 55 19.42 -17.23 -12.44
CA ILE A 55 18.50 -16.12 -12.13
C ILE A 55 17.50 -15.93 -13.28
N LYS A 56 18.00 -15.83 -14.52
CA LYS A 56 17.15 -15.69 -15.71
C LYS A 56 16.13 -16.82 -15.84
N THR A 57 16.59 -18.06 -15.71
CA THR A 57 15.73 -19.24 -15.82
C THR A 57 14.64 -19.24 -14.74
N VAL A 58 15.02 -19.08 -13.47
CA VAL A 58 14.09 -19.13 -12.34
C VAL A 58 13.13 -17.95 -12.37
N PHE A 59 13.61 -16.73 -12.65
CA PHE A 59 12.76 -15.56 -12.76
C PHE A 59 11.73 -15.70 -13.88
N HIS A 60 12.14 -16.25 -15.04
CA HIS A 60 11.21 -16.53 -16.14
C HIS A 60 10.16 -17.59 -15.76
N GLN A 61 10.50 -18.56 -14.92
CA GLN A 61 9.55 -19.55 -14.41
C GLN A 61 8.57 -18.93 -13.41
N LEU A 62 9.05 -18.09 -12.50
CA LEU A 62 8.23 -17.44 -11.47
C LEU A 62 7.27 -16.40 -12.06
N LEU A 63 7.76 -15.53 -12.95
CA LEU A 63 6.99 -14.44 -13.55
C LEU A 63 7.16 -14.40 -15.08
N PRO A 64 6.59 -15.37 -15.84
CA PRO A 64 6.83 -15.52 -17.28
C PRO A 64 6.47 -14.29 -18.12
N ARG A 65 5.45 -13.54 -17.70
CA ARG A 65 4.95 -12.36 -18.43
C ARG A 65 5.73 -11.08 -18.13
N LEU A 66 6.23 -10.94 -16.90
CA LEU A 66 6.97 -9.74 -16.47
C LEU A 66 8.48 -9.87 -16.75
N SER A 67 8.99 -11.09 -16.78
CA SER A 67 10.42 -11.35 -16.89
C SER A 67 11.08 -10.79 -18.15
N LYS A 68 10.38 -10.74 -19.29
CA LYS A 68 11.01 -10.35 -20.56
C LYS A 68 11.62 -8.95 -20.53
N HIS A 69 10.85 -7.96 -20.08
CA HIS A 69 11.32 -6.57 -20.04
C HIS A 69 12.33 -6.36 -18.91
N ALA A 70 12.04 -6.88 -17.71
CA ALA A 70 12.95 -6.85 -16.57
C ALA A 70 14.33 -7.46 -16.88
N LEU A 71 14.38 -8.60 -17.59
CA LEU A 71 15.64 -9.23 -17.97
C LEU A 71 16.42 -8.43 -19.01
N ILE A 72 15.72 -7.79 -19.96
CA ILE A 72 16.37 -6.91 -20.94
C ILE A 72 16.96 -5.69 -20.23
N GLU A 73 16.22 -5.11 -19.29
CA GLU A 73 16.66 -3.98 -18.48
C GLU A 73 17.89 -4.33 -17.63
N ALA A 74 17.84 -5.46 -16.92
CA ALA A 74 18.96 -5.95 -16.11
C ALA A 74 20.20 -6.27 -16.98
N ASP A 75 20.01 -6.85 -18.17
CA ASP A 75 21.09 -7.09 -19.12
C ASP A 75 21.71 -5.79 -19.65
N MET A 76 20.91 -4.75 -19.87
CA MET A 76 21.40 -3.44 -20.29
C MET A 76 22.20 -2.76 -19.17
N GLU A 77 21.69 -2.79 -17.93
CA GLU A 77 22.36 -2.18 -16.79
C GLU A 77 23.69 -2.87 -16.47
N LEU A 78 23.71 -4.20 -16.50
CA LEU A 78 24.94 -4.97 -16.31
C LEU A 78 25.98 -4.65 -17.39
N LYS A 79 25.55 -4.53 -18.66
CA LYS A 79 26.46 -4.13 -19.75
C LYS A 79 27.03 -2.72 -19.56
N ARG A 80 26.28 -1.79 -18.95
CA ARG A 80 26.79 -0.45 -18.63
C ARG A 80 27.90 -0.55 -17.58
N HIS A 81 27.67 -1.29 -16.50
CA HIS A 81 28.64 -1.49 -15.43
C HIS A 81 29.91 -2.22 -15.89
N LEU A 82 29.77 -3.30 -16.67
CA LEU A 82 30.93 -4.02 -17.22
C LEU A 82 31.80 -3.15 -18.13
N LYS A 83 31.20 -2.21 -18.87
CA LYS A 83 31.96 -1.24 -19.67
C LYS A 83 32.66 -0.18 -18.84
N ALA A 84 32.11 0.15 -17.66
CA ALA A 84 32.75 1.07 -16.72
C ALA A 84 33.95 0.44 -15.99
N GLY A 85 34.07 -0.90 -16.00
CA GLY A 85 35.22 -1.62 -15.44
C GLY A 85 35.17 -1.82 -13.92
N ASP A 86 34.02 -1.56 -13.29
CA ASP A 86 33.84 -1.57 -11.83
C ASP A 86 32.94 -2.73 -11.37
N CYS A 87 33.35 -3.96 -11.70
CA CYS A 87 32.54 -5.16 -11.44
C CYS A 87 33.27 -6.21 -10.60
N THR A 88 32.61 -6.71 -9.55
CA THR A 88 33.05 -7.82 -8.69
C THR A 88 32.07 -8.99 -8.76
N GLU A 89 32.57 -10.22 -8.59
CA GLU A 89 31.73 -11.42 -8.50
C GLU A 89 31.18 -11.62 -7.09
N SER A 90 29.96 -12.15 -7.00
CA SER A 90 29.25 -12.33 -5.74
C SER A 90 29.59 -13.66 -5.07
N SER A 91 30.09 -13.59 -3.83
CA SER A 91 30.26 -14.75 -2.93
C SER A 91 29.32 -14.67 -1.72
N LEU A 92 28.29 -13.83 -1.79
CA LEU A 92 27.40 -13.53 -0.68
C LEU A 92 26.33 -14.62 -0.49
N GLY A 93 25.99 -14.89 0.76
CA GLY A 93 24.82 -15.70 1.09
C GLY A 93 23.51 -14.97 0.82
N ILE A 94 22.40 -15.71 0.67
CA ILE A 94 21.06 -15.17 0.33
C ILE A 94 20.68 -13.92 1.15
N MET A 95 20.86 -13.96 2.47
CA MET A 95 20.49 -12.85 3.35
C MET A 95 21.28 -11.57 3.05
N ASN A 96 22.58 -11.71 2.77
CA ASN A 96 23.45 -10.58 2.44
C ASN A 96 23.14 -10.03 1.04
N ILE A 97 22.73 -10.89 0.10
CA ILE A 97 22.25 -10.46 -1.21
C ILE A 97 20.99 -9.61 -1.06
N GLN A 98 20.00 -10.06 -0.27
CA GLN A 98 18.78 -9.27 -0.04
C GLN A 98 19.07 -7.92 0.61
N GLU A 99 19.93 -7.89 1.64
CA GLU A 99 20.35 -6.65 2.30
C GLU A 99 21.01 -5.69 1.31
N SER A 100 21.90 -6.23 0.47
CA SER A 100 22.60 -5.45 -0.56
C SER A 100 21.60 -4.89 -1.58
N CYS A 101 20.70 -5.71 -2.14
CA CYS A 101 19.68 -5.24 -3.07
C CYS A 101 18.81 -4.14 -2.47
N ALA A 102 18.40 -4.25 -1.20
CA ALA A 102 17.63 -3.19 -0.54
C ALA A 102 18.43 -1.89 -0.40
N SER A 103 19.70 -1.98 0.01
CA SER A 103 20.58 -0.81 0.18
C SER A 103 21.01 -0.13 -1.13
N HIS A 104 20.92 -0.85 -2.25
CA HIS A 104 21.32 -0.39 -3.57
C HIS A 104 20.13 -0.04 -4.47
N CYS A 105 18.91 -0.30 -4.02
CA CYS A 105 17.70 0.05 -4.75
C CYS A 105 17.56 1.57 -4.87
N THR A 106 17.49 2.07 -6.10
CA THR A 106 17.35 3.49 -6.42
C THR A 106 16.00 4.06 -6.01
N LEU A 107 15.01 3.18 -5.82
CA LEU A 107 13.69 3.51 -5.30
C LEU A 107 13.68 3.68 -3.78
N SER A 108 14.75 3.30 -3.08
CA SER A 108 14.91 3.53 -1.65
C SER A 108 15.48 4.94 -1.34
N ASP A 109 15.57 5.29 -0.06
CA ASP A 109 16.26 6.50 0.39
C ASP A 109 17.79 6.38 0.31
N HIS A 110 18.31 5.15 0.13
CA HIS A 110 19.73 4.84 0.05
C HIS A 110 20.12 4.57 -1.41
N ARG A 111 20.75 5.56 -2.04
CA ARG A 111 21.15 5.50 -3.46
C ARG A 111 22.64 5.24 -3.61
N SER A 112 23.10 4.10 -3.12
CA SER A 112 24.46 3.62 -3.42
C SER A 112 24.45 2.71 -4.63
N GLN A 113 25.43 2.83 -5.51
CA GLN A 113 25.68 1.83 -6.56
C GLN A 113 26.50 0.67 -5.99
N SER A 114 26.21 -0.55 -6.43
CA SER A 114 27.01 -1.73 -6.10
C SER A 114 27.97 -2.01 -7.24
N SER A 115 29.19 -2.48 -6.93
CA SER A 115 30.08 -3.06 -7.93
C SER A 115 29.79 -4.54 -8.17
N ASP A 116 28.94 -5.18 -7.36
CA ASP A 116 28.69 -6.61 -7.47
C ASP A 116 27.69 -6.92 -8.60
N ILE A 117 28.11 -7.74 -9.57
CA ILE A 117 27.31 -8.04 -10.77
C ILE A 117 25.96 -8.69 -10.45
N ILE A 118 25.88 -9.51 -9.40
CA ILE A 118 24.64 -10.19 -9.00
C ILE A 118 23.72 -9.18 -8.33
N ILE A 119 24.28 -8.30 -7.48
CA ILE A 119 23.50 -7.26 -6.81
C ILE A 119 22.95 -6.26 -7.84
N ILE A 120 23.78 -5.80 -8.78
CA ILE A 120 23.33 -4.93 -9.88
C ILE A 120 22.16 -5.61 -10.63
N TYR A 121 22.35 -6.87 -11.01
CA TYR A 121 21.35 -7.60 -11.80
C TYR A 121 20.02 -7.78 -11.07
N LEU A 122 20.06 -8.19 -9.80
CA LEU A 122 18.87 -8.42 -8.99
C LEU A 122 18.20 -7.12 -8.57
N THR A 123 18.96 -6.06 -8.34
CA THR A 123 18.39 -4.74 -7.99
C THR A 123 17.49 -4.24 -9.12
N VAL A 124 17.94 -4.32 -10.37
CA VAL A 124 17.12 -3.92 -11.53
C VAL A 124 15.85 -4.77 -11.64
N ILE A 125 15.96 -6.09 -11.41
CA ILE A 125 14.77 -6.97 -11.40
C ILE A 125 13.79 -6.52 -10.31
N VAL A 126 14.28 -6.26 -9.09
CA VAL A 126 13.44 -5.85 -7.96
C VAL A 126 12.80 -4.49 -8.20
N GLU A 127 13.53 -3.53 -8.78
CA GLU A 127 13.01 -2.21 -9.18
C GLU A 127 11.90 -2.33 -10.21
N HIS A 128 12.10 -3.17 -11.24
CA HIS A 128 11.09 -3.40 -12.26
C HIS A 128 9.81 -4.02 -11.68
N ILE A 129 9.96 -4.99 -10.76
CA ILE A 129 8.80 -5.59 -10.08
C ILE A 129 8.12 -4.58 -9.15
N ALA A 130 8.89 -3.72 -8.48
CA ALA A 130 8.34 -2.66 -7.63
C ALA A 130 7.50 -1.66 -8.42
N GLU A 131 8.02 -1.18 -9.55
CA GLU A 131 7.30 -0.29 -10.47
C GLU A 131 6.01 -0.96 -10.97
N TYR A 132 6.12 -2.19 -11.46
CA TYR A 132 4.96 -2.95 -11.90
C TYR A 132 3.88 -3.08 -10.82
N LEU A 133 4.26 -3.41 -9.58
CA LEU A 133 3.33 -3.54 -8.46
C LEU A 133 2.60 -2.23 -8.17
N LEU A 134 3.35 -1.13 -8.08
CA LEU A 134 2.78 0.19 -7.81
C LEU A 134 1.79 0.59 -8.90
N CYS A 135 2.15 0.43 -10.18
CA CYS A 135 1.27 0.75 -11.30
C CYS A 135 0.05 -0.19 -11.35
N SER A 136 0.23 -1.50 -11.18
CA SER A 136 -0.85 -2.49 -11.25
C SER A 136 -1.87 -2.32 -10.11
N ILE A 137 -1.39 -2.04 -8.89
CA ILE A 137 -2.28 -1.80 -7.74
C ILE A 137 -2.98 -0.44 -7.88
N ALA A 138 -2.28 0.59 -8.37
CA ALA A 138 -2.86 1.91 -8.62
C ALA A 138 -3.95 1.87 -9.70
N ASP A 139 -3.74 1.13 -10.80
CA ASP A 139 -4.71 0.96 -11.88
C ASP A 139 -6.00 0.27 -11.40
N GLN A 140 -5.88 -0.62 -10.42
CA GLN A 140 -7.00 -1.35 -9.82
C GLN A 140 -7.67 -0.60 -8.66
N ALA A 141 -7.10 0.52 -8.20
CA ALA A 141 -7.63 1.23 -7.05
C ALA A 141 -8.88 2.05 -7.43
N ASP A 142 -10.03 1.69 -6.86
CA ASP A 142 -11.29 2.43 -7.04
C ASP A 142 -11.33 3.74 -6.22
N MET A 143 -10.42 3.88 -5.24
CA MET A 143 -10.38 4.97 -4.29
C MET A 143 -9.15 5.85 -4.48
N GLU A 144 -9.24 7.10 -4.03
CA GLU A 144 -8.11 8.05 -4.02
C GLU A 144 -6.97 7.64 -3.06
N SER A 145 -7.11 6.53 -2.33
CA SER A 145 -6.11 6.02 -1.39
C SER A 145 -5.87 4.53 -1.54
N ILE A 146 -4.60 4.13 -1.56
CA ILE A 146 -4.16 2.72 -1.56
C ILE A 146 -3.80 2.32 -0.12
N SER A 147 -4.71 1.63 0.55
CA SER A 147 -4.48 1.04 1.87
C SER A 147 -3.90 -0.37 1.77
N LEU A 148 -3.63 -0.98 2.92
CA LEU A 148 -3.24 -2.39 3.03
C LEU A 148 -4.23 -3.32 2.29
N LYS A 149 -5.52 -2.99 2.33
CA LYS A 149 -6.59 -3.77 1.71
C LYS A 149 -6.48 -3.74 0.18
N GLU A 150 -6.29 -2.56 -0.42
CA GLU A 150 -6.14 -2.41 -1.87
C GLU A 150 -4.87 -3.12 -2.35
N VAL A 151 -3.77 -3.07 -1.59
CA VAL A 151 -2.56 -3.86 -1.90
C VAL A 151 -2.86 -5.35 -1.88
N PHE A 152 -3.51 -5.86 -0.82
CA PHE A 152 -3.85 -7.27 -0.72
C PHE A 152 -4.77 -7.74 -1.85
N THR A 153 -5.83 -6.98 -2.13
CA THR A 153 -6.78 -7.29 -3.20
C THR A 153 -6.12 -7.19 -4.58
N GLY A 154 -5.30 -6.17 -4.82
CA GLY A 154 -4.55 -6.02 -6.07
C GLY A 154 -3.61 -7.18 -6.33
N LEU A 155 -2.88 -7.65 -5.32
CA LEU A 155 -2.00 -8.82 -5.42
C LEU A 155 -2.76 -10.12 -5.72
N LEU A 156 -3.94 -10.32 -5.13
CA LEU A 156 -4.80 -11.50 -5.40
C LEU A 156 -5.39 -11.47 -6.82
N ASN A 157 -5.77 -10.30 -7.31
CA ASN A 157 -6.44 -10.16 -8.60
C ASN A 157 -5.46 -10.07 -9.78
N ASP A 158 -4.19 -9.76 -9.52
CA ASP A 158 -3.16 -9.67 -10.54
C ASP A 158 -2.78 -11.06 -11.09
N ARG A 159 -3.18 -11.33 -12.34
CA ARG A 159 -2.94 -12.62 -13.02
C ARG A 159 -1.46 -12.93 -13.26
N ASN A 160 -0.59 -11.93 -13.21
CA ASN A 160 0.84 -12.09 -13.46
C ASN A 160 1.61 -12.38 -12.16
N ILE A 161 1.11 -11.92 -11.01
CA ILE A 161 1.79 -12.05 -9.71
C ILE A 161 1.09 -13.03 -8.75
N ASN A 162 -0.23 -13.21 -8.84
CA ASN A 162 -1.01 -13.97 -7.87
C ASN A 162 -0.42 -15.38 -7.62
N HIS A 163 -0.02 -16.10 -8.66
CA HIS A 163 0.63 -17.42 -8.52
C HIS A 163 1.82 -17.45 -7.54
N VAL A 164 2.67 -16.41 -7.58
CA VAL A 164 3.82 -16.29 -6.68
C VAL A 164 3.35 -15.82 -5.30
N PHE A 165 2.43 -14.85 -5.27
CA PHE A 165 1.86 -14.33 -4.04
C PHE A 165 1.15 -15.40 -3.20
N GLU A 166 0.49 -16.37 -3.85
CA GLU A 166 -0.18 -17.49 -3.18
C GLU A 166 0.75 -18.39 -2.37
N GLN A 167 2.05 -18.39 -2.70
CA GLN A 167 3.06 -19.19 -2.04
C GLN A 167 3.81 -18.42 -0.94
N MET A 168 3.54 -17.13 -0.80
CA MET A 168 4.20 -16.25 0.16
C MET A 168 3.55 -16.33 1.54
N LYS A 169 4.37 -16.31 2.58
CA LYS A 169 3.95 -16.10 3.97
C LYS A 169 3.28 -14.74 4.14
N LEU A 170 3.68 -13.75 3.34
CA LEU A 170 3.05 -12.44 3.31
C LEU A 170 1.55 -12.54 3.03
N LYS A 171 1.09 -13.43 2.15
CA LYS A 171 -0.35 -13.59 1.88
C LYS A 171 -1.12 -13.91 3.17
N ASP A 172 -0.63 -14.87 3.95
CA ASP A 172 -1.25 -15.26 5.22
C ASP A 172 -1.28 -14.08 6.20
N GLN A 173 -0.18 -13.32 6.27
CA GLN A 173 -0.09 -12.13 7.13
C GLN A 173 -1.08 -11.03 6.72
N LEU A 174 -1.17 -10.73 5.42
CA LEU A 174 -2.07 -9.71 4.89
C LEU A 174 -3.54 -10.13 5.01
N GLN A 175 -3.84 -11.42 4.84
CA GLN A 175 -5.18 -11.96 5.05
C GLN A 175 -5.63 -11.83 6.51
N MET A 176 -4.74 -12.10 7.46
CA MET A 176 -5.03 -11.91 8.88
C MET A 176 -5.24 -10.43 9.24
N LYS A 177 -4.33 -9.55 8.79
CA LYS A 177 -4.41 -8.10 9.06
C LYS A 177 -5.67 -7.47 8.44
N SER A 178 -6.02 -7.83 7.21
CA SER A 178 -7.23 -7.32 6.53
C SER A 178 -8.52 -7.78 7.21
N SER A 179 -8.57 -9.03 7.69
CA SER A 179 -9.71 -9.55 8.46
C SER A 179 -9.89 -8.82 9.79
N GLN A 180 -8.79 -8.48 10.48
CA GLN A 180 -8.83 -7.72 11.72
C GLN A 180 -9.30 -6.27 11.50
N GLN A 181 -8.88 -5.64 10.39
CA GLN A 181 -9.30 -4.27 10.05
C GLN A 181 -10.82 -4.19 9.84
N ILE A 182 -11.41 -5.18 9.15
CA ILE A 182 -12.87 -5.27 8.96
C ILE A 182 -13.60 -5.39 10.31
N LEU A 183 -13.08 -6.18 11.25
CA LEU A 183 -13.68 -6.32 12.58
C LEU A 183 -13.64 -5.01 13.38
N GLN A 184 -12.54 -4.27 13.29
CA GLN A 184 -12.39 -2.97 13.96
C GLN A 184 -13.32 -1.90 13.36
N GLU A 185 -13.44 -1.85 12.03
CA GLU A 185 -14.37 -0.94 11.35
C GLU A 185 -15.84 -1.20 11.75
N ASN A 186 -16.23 -2.47 11.86
CA ASN A 186 -17.58 -2.85 12.29
C ASN A 186 -17.86 -2.48 13.76
N GLN A 187 -16.86 -2.58 14.63
CA GLN A 187 -16.96 -2.13 16.03
C GLN A 187 -17.02 -0.60 16.15
N ALA A 188 -16.26 0.13 15.32
CA ALA A 188 -16.32 1.59 15.28
C ALA A 188 -17.69 2.10 14.78
N ARG A 189 -18.28 1.47 13.76
CA ARG A 189 -19.62 1.80 13.25
C ARG A 189 -20.71 1.56 14.28
N THR A 190 -20.70 0.39 14.93
CA THR A 190 -21.68 0.08 16.00
C THR A 190 -21.54 1.00 17.21
N ASN A 191 -20.33 1.46 17.55
CA ASN A 191 -20.14 2.45 18.61
C ASN A 191 -20.62 3.86 18.19
N THR A 192 -20.44 4.24 16.93
CA THR A 192 -20.93 5.52 16.40
C THR A 192 -22.46 5.57 16.38
N GLU A 193 -23.14 4.49 15.96
CA GLU A 193 -24.60 4.37 15.98
C GLU A 193 -25.19 4.41 17.41
N ARG A 194 -24.49 3.81 18.39
CA ARG A 194 -24.87 3.89 19.81
C ARG A 194 -24.70 5.29 20.39
N THR A 195 -23.75 6.06 19.89
CA THR A 195 -23.50 7.44 20.35
C THR A 195 -24.56 8.38 19.78
N LEU A 196 -24.84 8.28 18.47
CA LEU A 196 -25.93 9.01 17.82
C LEU A 196 -27.32 8.69 18.40
N SER A 197 -27.59 7.43 18.77
CA SER A 197 -28.85 7.04 19.43
C SER A 197 -29.00 7.61 20.84
N LYS A 198 -27.89 7.86 21.56
CA LYS A 198 -27.94 8.50 22.88
C LYS A 198 -28.24 10.00 22.76
N ASP A 199 -27.68 10.67 21.76
CA ASP A 199 -27.92 12.09 21.54
C ASP A 199 -29.38 12.39 21.11
N VAL A 200 -30.01 11.49 20.34
CA VAL A 200 -31.44 11.61 19.99
C VAL A 200 -32.36 11.47 21.23
N LEU A 201 -31.96 10.67 22.22
CA LEU A 201 -32.73 10.49 23.47
C LEU A 201 -32.55 11.65 24.47
N VAL A 202 -31.44 12.40 24.38
CA VAL A 202 -31.17 13.56 25.25
C VAL A 202 -32.00 14.79 24.84
N TYR A 203 -32.34 14.95 23.55
CA TYR A 203 -33.23 16.05 23.12
C TYR A 203 -34.72 15.83 23.43
N SER A 204 -35.14 14.63 23.86
CA SER A 204 -36.57 14.31 24.09
C SER A 204 -37.02 14.37 25.56
N THR A 205 -36.17 14.78 26.50
CA THR A 205 -36.52 14.81 27.95
C THR A 205 -36.52 16.19 28.61
N ALA A 206 -36.33 17.27 27.86
CA ALA A 206 -36.45 18.63 28.39
C ALA A 206 -37.77 19.31 27.93
N THR A 207 -38.82 19.17 28.74
CA THR A 207 -39.70 20.27 29.24
C THR A 207 -41.13 19.77 29.48
N THR A 208 -41.39 19.25 30.68
CA THR A 208 -42.75 19.14 31.23
C THR A 208 -42.91 20.23 32.30
N ARG A 209 -43.42 21.41 31.92
CA ARG A 209 -43.95 22.38 32.89
C ARG A 209 -45.47 22.24 32.95
N LYS A 210 -45.95 21.84 34.13
CA LYS A 210 -47.36 21.74 34.53
C LYS A 210 -48.11 23.05 34.26
N ALA A 211 -49.23 22.98 33.54
CA ALA A 211 -50.20 24.07 33.44
C ALA A 211 -51.23 23.95 34.57
N GLN A 212 -51.41 25.02 35.35
CA GLN A 212 -52.55 25.22 36.26
C GLN A 212 -53.71 25.88 35.49
N PRO A 213 -54.98 25.65 35.87
CA PRO A 213 -56.12 26.27 35.20
C PRO A 213 -56.35 27.69 35.74
N ILE A 214 -56.44 28.67 34.85
CA ILE A 214 -56.91 30.03 35.15
C ILE A 214 -58.32 30.18 34.58
N VAL A 215 -59.25 30.59 35.44
CA VAL A 215 -60.64 30.91 35.12
C VAL A 215 -60.89 32.39 35.47
N ILE A 216 -61.75 33.06 34.67
CA ILE A 216 -62.54 34.29 34.93
C ILE A 216 -61.77 35.62 34.70
N ASN A 217 -62.20 36.69 34.00
CA ASN A 217 -63.40 37.12 33.22
C ASN A 217 -63.02 38.30 32.25
N PRO A 218 -63.87 38.69 31.27
CA PRO A 218 -63.74 39.95 30.48
C PRO A 218 -64.29 41.16 31.30
N PRO A 219 -64.33 42.45 30.86
CA PRO A 219 -64.18 43.06 29.53
C PRO A 219 -63.33 44.38 29.52
N ASN A 220 -63.20 45.08 28.38
CA ASN A 220 -63.91 46.36 28.10
C ASN A 220 -63.31 47.11 26.90
N MET A 221 -64.19 47.62 26.04
CA MET A 221 -63.88 48.46 24.90
C MET A 221 -63.33 49.84 25.31
N ARG A 222 -62.42 50.39 24.52
CA ARG A 222 -62.39 51.83 24.21
C ARG A 222 -61.74 52.08 22.84
N ASN A 223 -62.57 52.56 21.93
CA ASN A 223 -62.18 53.40 20.79
C ASN A 223 -61.31 54.54 21.28
N ASP A 224 -60.31 54.94 20.49
CA ASP A 224 -60.05 56.35 20.24
C ASP A 224 -59.57 56.57 18.81
N HIS A 225 -60.25 57.52 18.17
CA HIS A 225 -60.09 58.04 16.82
C HIS A 225 -58.90 59.03 16.76
N PHE A 226 -58.22 59.06 15.60
CA PHE A 226 -57.68 60.23 14.86
C PHE A 226 -56.91 61.35 15.59
N HIS A 227 -55.71 61.72 15.10
CA HIS A 227 -55.52 62.79 14.09
C HIS A 227 -54.02 63.16 13.86
N LEU A 228 -53.73 63.59 12.61
CA LEU A 228 -52.68 64.55 12.15
C LEU A 228 -51.22 64.04 12.20
N LEU A 229 -50.44 64.01 11.11
CA LEU A 229 -50.32 64.87 9.91
C LEU A 229 -50.05 64.05 8.64
#